data_AF-A0A496W4D9-F1
#
_entry.id   AF-A0A496W4D9-F1
#
_cell.length_a   1.000
_cell.length_b   1.000
_cell.length_c   1.000
_cell.angle_alpha   90.00
_cell.angle_beta   90.00
_cell.angle_gamma   90.00
#
_symmetry.space_group_name_H-M   'P 1'
#
loop_
_entity.id
_entity.type
_entity.pdbx_description
1 polymer ?
#
loop_
_entity_poly.entity_id
_entity_poly.type
_entity_poly.pdbx_seq_one_letter_code
_entity_poly.pdbx_strand_id
1 'polypeptide(L)'
;MMPEVELLTEKALKLSRPARACIVEVLLESLDFEEDFTISTEWRNEITKRCHEIDSKHVELIAGEVAMTRLREKLKVLKCGEERFEMIER
;
A
#
# COMPACT_ATOMS: atom_id res chain seq x y z
N MET A 1 18.88 -1.66 17.18
CA MET A 1 18.19 -2.57 16.24
C MET A 1 18.97 -3.90 16.28
N MET A 2 18.53 -4.99 15.65
CA MET A 2 19.32 -6.23 15.69
C MET A 2 20.69 -5.96 15.03
N PRO A 3 21.84 -6.27 15.69
CA PRO A 3 23.17 -5.87 15.19
C PRO A 3 23.48 -6.36 13.76
N GLU A 4 22.92 -7.50 13.39
CA GLU A 4 23.04 -8.08 12.05
C GLU A 4 22.31 -7.27 10.97
N VAL A 5 21.13 -6.73 11.31
CA VAL A 5 20.35 -5.85 10.41
C VAL A 5 21.09 -4.54 10.16
N GLU A 6 21.73 -3.97 11.18
CA GLU A 6 22.53 -2.76 11.06
C GLU A 6 23.74 -2.98 10.12
N LEU A 7 24.46 -4.09 10.30
CA LEU A 7 25.60 -4.46 9.45
C LEU A 7 25.18 -4.69 7.99
N LEU A 8 24.08 -5.40 7.75
CA LEU A 8 23.56 -5.66 6.40
C LEU A 8 23.10 -4.37 5.72
N THR A 9 22.45 -3.49 6.47
CA THR A 9 22.01 -2.17 5.99
C THR A 9 23.21 -1.33 5.57
N GLU A 10 24.25 -1.27 6.40
CA GLU A 10 25.48 -0.52 6.08
C GLU A 10 26.14 -1.04 4.80
N LYS A 11 26.21 -2.37 4.64
CA LYS A 11 26.76 -3.00 3.43
C LYS A 11 25.91 -2.71 2.19
N ALA A 12 24.59 -2.81 2.29
CA ALA A 12 23.68 -2.54 1.17
C ALA A 12 23.77 -1.08 0.71
N LEU A 13 23.89 -0.13 1.63
CA LEU A 13 23.99 1.30 1.31
C LEU A 13 25.28 1.67 0.54
N LYS A 14 26.36 0.89 0.71
CA LYS A 14 27.62 1.07 -0.03
C LYS A 14 27.54 0.61 -1.50
N LEU A 15 26.51 -0.13 -1.89
CA LEU A 15 26.33 -0.60 -3.26
C LEU A 15 25.83 0.50 -4.20
N SER A 16 26.00 0.29 -5.50
CA SER A 16 25.42 1.16 -6.52
C SER A 16 23.89 1.14 -6.47
N ARG A 17 23.24 2.19 -6.98
CA ARG A 17 21.77 2.29 -7.02
C ARG A 17 21.09 1.08 -7.70
N PRO A 18 21.57 0.57 -8.85
CA PRO A 18 21.00 -0.64 -9.47
C PRO A 18 21.16 -1.90 -8.61
N ALA A 19 22.32 -2.10 -7.97
CA ALA A 19 22.54 -3.26 -7.11
C ALA A 19 21.64 -3.24 -5.86
N ARG A 20 21.39 -2.06 -5.29
CA ARG A 20 20.41 -1.91 -4.20
C ARG A 20 18.99 -2.25 -4.65
N ALA A 21 18.60 -1.85 -5.86
CA ALA A 21 17.27 -2.16 -6.40
C ALA A 21 17.07 -3.68 -6.54
N CYS A 22 18.08 -4.41 -7.04
CA CYS A 22 18.06 -5.87 -7.13
C CYS A 22 17.93 -6.53 -5.75
N ILE A 23 18.62 -6.04 -4.72
CA ILE A 23 18.46 -6.55 -3.35
C ILE A 23 17.05 -6.30 -2.82
N VAL A 24 16.48 -5.12 -3.07
CA VAL A 24 15.11 -4.80 -2.65
C VAL A 24 14.11 -5.73 -3.32
N GLU A 25 14.28 -6.04 -4.60
CA GLU A 25 13.42 -6.98 -5.32
C GLU A 25 13.42 -8.37 -4.67
N VAL A 26 14.60 -8.96 -4.44
CA VAL A 26 14.72 -10.27 -3.76
C VAL A 26 14.14 -10.26 -2.35
N LEU A 27 14.37 -9.18 -1.59
CA LEU A 27 13.83 -9.06 -0.24
C LEU A 27 12.31 -8.96 -0.24
N LEU A 28 11.73 -8.19 -1.17
CA LEU A 28 10.27 -8.09 -1.33
C LEU A 28 9.67 -9.43 -1.72
N GLU A 29 10.26 -10.14 -2.68
CA GLU A 29 9.82 -11.50 -3.05
C GLU A 29 9.87 -12.48 -1.87
N SER A 30 10.87 -12.36 -1.00
CA SER A 30 10.96 -13.20 0.20
C SER A 30 9.90 -12.88 1.26
N LEU A 31 9.38 -11.64 1.25
CA LEU A 31 8.30 -11.19 2.12
C LEU A 31 6.92 -11.51 1.56
N ASP A 32 6.81 -11.75 0.25
CA ASP A 32 5.61 -12.27 -0.43
C ASP A 32 5.33 -13.75 -0.09
N PHE A 33 5.90 -14.27 1.01
CA PHE A 33 5.49 -15.54 1.58
C PHE A 33 4.05 -15.38 2.12
N GLU A 34 3.07 -15.84 1.33
CA GLU A 34 1.67 -15.89 1.73
C GLU A 34 1.51 -16.87 2.89
N GLU A 35 1.60 -16.38 4.13
CA GLU A 35 0.70 -16.92 5.14
C GLU A 35 -0.71 -16.55 4.68
N ASP A 36 -1.56 -17.57 4.49
CA ASP A 36 -2.99 -17.40 4.27
C ASP A 36 -3.56 -16.52 5.38
N PHE A 37 -3.62 -15.21 5.14
CA PHE A 37 -4.20 -14.31 6.10
C PHE A 37 -5.71 -14.50 6.04
N THR A 38 -6.32 -14.70 7.21
CA THR A 38 -7.77 -14.87 7.27
C THR A 38 -8.45 -13.55 6.91
N ILE A 39 -8.98 -13.45 5.68
CA ILE A 39 -9.85 -12.34 5.28
C ILE A 39 -11.10 -12.36 6.17
N SER A 40 -11.51 -11.20 6.71
CA SER A 40 -12.70 -11.13 7.53
C SER A 40 -13.97 -11.48 6.73
N THR A 41 -15.03 -11.90 7.40
CA THR A 41 -16.32 -12.20 6.75
C THR A 41 -16.89 -11.00 6.00
N GLU A 42 -16.73 -9.81 6.55
CA GLU A 42 -17.18 -8.54 5.97
C GLU A 42 -16.45 -8.28 4.65
N TRP A 43 -15.13 -8.47 4.63
CA TRP A 43 -14.33 -8.28 3.42
C TRP A 43 -14.64 -9.34 2.36
N ARG A 44 -14.84 -10.61 2.73
CA ARG A 44 -15.26 -11.65 1.75
C ARG A 44 -16.61 -11.31 1.10
N ASN A 45 -17.55 -10.82 1.90
CA ASN A 45 -18.87 -10.42 1.40
C ASN A 45 -18.78 -9.23 0.45
N GLU A 46 -18.01 -8.20 0.79
CA GLU A 46 -17.81 -7.04 -0.09
C GLU A 46 -17.11 -7.42 -1.40
N ILE A 47 -16.07 -8.26 -1.34
CA ILE A 47 -15.39 -8.76 -2.55
C ILE A 47 -16.38 -9.48 -3.46
N THR A 48 -17.15 -10.43 -2.91
CA THR A 48 -18.14 -11.19 -3.66
C THR A 48 -19.18 -10.28 -4.32
N LYS A 49 -19.68 -9.30 -3.57
CA LYS A 49 -20.64 -8.31 -4.07
C LYS A 49 -20.05 -7.49 -5.22
N ARG A 50 -18.82 -6.99 -5.09
CA ARG A 50 -18.16 -6.16 -6.12
C ARG A 50 -17.89 -6.94 -7.38
N CYS A 51 -17.44 -8.19 -7.28
CA CYS A 51 -17.30 -9.07 -8.44
C CYS A 51 -18.62 -9.20 -9.19
N HIS A 52 -19.72 -9.50 -8.49
CA HIS A 52 -21.05 -9.60 -9.11
C HIS A 52 -21.51 -8.29 -9.78
N GLU A 53 -21.31 -7.14 -9.13
CA GLU A 53 -21.64 -5.83 -9.70
C GLU A 53 -20.89 -5.57 -11.01
N ILE A 54 -19.60 -5.91 -11.05
CA ILE A 54 -18.73 -5.76 -12.24
C ILE A 54 -19.15 -6.71 -13.35
N ASP A 55 -19.27 -8.01 -13.04
CA ASP A 55 -19.61 -9.05 -14.02
C ASP A 55 -20.99 -8.82 -14.63
N SER A 56 -21.93 -8.36 -13.81
CA SER A 56 -23.29 -8.03 -14.24
C SER A 56 -23.41 -6.63 -14.85
N LYS A 57 -22.31 -5.88 -14.99
CA LYS A 57 -22.25 -4.51 -15.56
C LYS A 57 -23.18 -3.50 -14.86
N HIS A 58 -23.42 -3.69 -13.56
CA HIS A 58 -24.19 -2.75 -12.74
C HIS A 58 -23.37 -1.52 -12.31
N VAL A 59 -22.06 -1.52 -12.58
CA VAL A 59 -21.14 -0.43 -12.24
C VAL A 59 -20.34 -0.01 -13.46
N GLU A 60 -20.08 1.28 -13.58
CA GLU A 60 -19.18 1.82 -14.59
C GLU A 60 -17.73 1.70 -14.11
N LEU A 61 -16.92 0.99 -14.89
CA LEU A 61 -15.49 0.86 -14.63
C LEU A 61 -14.74 2.10 -15.10
N ILE A 62 -13.77 2.54 -14.30
CA ILE A 62 -12.82 3.58 -14.69
C ILE A 62 -11.42 2.99 -14.85
N ALA A 63 -10.58 3.64 -15.64
CA ALA A 63 -9.18 3.26 -15.74
C ALA A 63 -8.47 3.36 -14.37
N GLY A 64 -7.57 2.42 -14.07
CA GLY A 64 -6.87 2.35 -12.79
C GLY A 64 -6.14 3.65 -12.42
N GLU A 65 -5.49 4.29 -13.40
CA GLU A 65 -4.82 5.58 -13.19
C GLU A 65 -5.77 6.70 -12.75
N VAL A 66 -7.00 6.69 -13.28
CA VAL A 66 -8.04 7.63 -12.89
C VAL A 66 -8.51 7.34 -11.47
N ALA A 67 -8.71 6.06 -11.11
CA ALA A 67 -9.08 5.65 -9.75
C ALA A 67 -8.03 6.08 -8.72
N MET A 68 -6.75 5.80 -9.01
CA MET A 68 -5.64 6.15 -8.12
C MET A 68 -5.46 7.66 -7.98
N THR A 69 -5.68 8.42 -9.05
CA THR A 69 -5.65 9.88 -9.00
C THR A 69 -6.75 10.43 -8.09
N ARG A 70 -7.99 9.99 -8.28
CA ARG A 70 -9.12 10.38 -7.42
C ARG A 70 -8.89 10.02 -5.95
N LEU A 71 -8.34 8.84 -5.66
CA LEU A 71 -7.99 8.41 -4.30
C LEU A 71 -6.95 9.33 -3.66
N ARG A 72 -5.87 9.65 -4.38
CA ARG A 72 -4.83 10.58 -3.90
C ARG A 72 -5.40 11.96 -3.62
N GLU A 73 -6.27 12.47 -4.49
CA GLU A 73 -6.94 13.76 -4.28
C GLU A 73 -7.83 13.74 -3.04
N LYS A 74 -8.64 12.69 -2.86
CA LYS A 74 -9.50 12.53 -1.69
C LYS A 74 -8.70 12.44 -0.38
N LEU A 75 -7.57 11.73 -0.39
CA LEU A 75 -6.68 11.63 0.76
C LEU A 75 -5.97 12.95 1.09
N LYS A 76 -5.60 13.76 0.08
CA LYS A 76 -5.07 15.12 0.30
C LYS A 76 -6.08 16.03 1.00
N VAL A 77 -7.36 15.93 0.63
CA VAL A 77 -8.44 16.71 1.26
C VAL A 77 -8.65 16.30 2.72
N LEU A 78 -8.55 15.01 3.04
CA LEU A 78 -8.65 14.52 4.43
C LEU A 78 -7.47 14.99 5.29
N LYS A 79 -6.23 14.97 4.76
CA LYS A 79 -5.06 15.49 5.47
C LYS A 79 -5.14 17.01 5.74
N CYS A 80 -5.70 17.78 4.81
CA CYS A 80 -5.94 19.22 5.01
C CYS A 80 -7.07 19.52 6.02
N GLY A 81 -7.88 18.52 6.39
CA GLY A 81 -8.92 18.61 7.42
C GLY A 81 -8.42 18.30 8.83
N GLU A 82 -7.41 17.44 8.99
CA GLU A 82 -6.83 17.06 10.28
C GLU A 82 -5.86 18.14 10.83
N GLU A 83 -5.20 18.91 9.98
CA GLU A 83 -4.35 20.04 10.39
C GLU A 83 -5.12 21.20 11.05
N ARG A 84 -6.46 21.17 11.07
CA ARG A 84 -7.28 22.18 11.75
C ARG A 84 -7.42 21.95 13.26
N PHE A 85 -7.02 20.79 13.79
CA PHE A 85 -7.11 20.47 15.22
C PHE A 85 -5.81 20.70 16.03
N GLU A 86 -4.68 21.00 15.39
CA GLU A 86 -3.42 21.33 16.10
C GLU A 86 -3.21 22.83 16.35
N MET A 87 -4.19 23.68 16.02
CA MET A 87 -4.10 25.15 16.19
C MET A 87 -5.00 25.72 17.29
N ILE A 88 -5.46 24.90 18.24
CA ILE A 88 -6.18 25.35 19.46
C ILE A 88 -5.45 24.87 20.72
N GLU A 89 -4.12 24.95 20.78
CA GLU A 89 -3.36 24.91 22.05
C GLU A 89 -2.06 25.73 21.94
N ARG A 90 -2.18 27.04 21.65
CA ARG A 90 -1.14 28.02 21.96
C ARG A 90 -1.74 29.33 22.44
#